data_AF-A0A9N8DUJ1-F1
#
_entry.id   AF-A0A9N8DUJ1-F1
#
_cell.length_a   1.000
_cell.length_b   1.000
_cell.length_c   1.000
_cell.angle_alpha   90.00
_cell.angle_beta   90.00
_cell.angle_gamma   90.00
#
_symmetry.space_group_name_H-M   'P 1'
#
loop_
_entity.id
_entity.type
_entity.pdbx_description
1 polymer ?
#
loop_
_entity_poly.entity_id
_entity_poly.type
_entity_poly.pdbx_seq_one_letter_code
_entity_poly.pdbx_strand_id
1 'polypeptide(L)'
;MADEPAELHFDSRRNTEWLGIPESLVDDSRRTIKHGLGHTDNPEHISTRLCHDACSRAFALKVSYLQIKDGDDLPIKKEGLGQVGFIRTKPISVSPGSRPHYAVTPFTAKHNLRRIENVDHHFYPADAIESTVYLKGDLSEKLLLFDDLNVSVKNDAMVLRQCALTDAVWGFGVDVSAGNPVSNRSDGITNRGSSFQVYEEGYDFGKDQRVGIAVFTTVLPTAKSASPDPDNPLKLTPVELSKIYGNAFEANIYTGKITFVGKHEYDLNSFSGCSGAIVFLLDKNQPDTLQSVNYGRAIAVHVGTHPLLSDRNFAFKLMEDMIRGHRLLRSG
;
A
#
# COMPACT_ATOMS: atom_id res chain seq x y z
N MET A 1 40.11 40.36 -10.16
CA MET A 1 39.31 39.32 -10.86
C MET A 1 38.56 38.58 -9.76
N ALA A 2 37.28 38.29 -9.95
CA ALA A 2 36.51 37.44 -9.06
C ALA A 2 36.06 36.25 -9.90
N ASP A 3 36.32 35.04 -9.42
CA ASP A 3 35.93 33.84 -10.13
C ASP A 3 34.41 33.65 -10.02
N GLU A 4 33.74 33.48 -11.16
CA GLU A 4 32.33 33.11 -11.16
C GLU A 4 32.20 31.67 -10.63
N PRO A 5 31.22 31.39 -9.74
CA PRO A 5 31.02 30.05 -9.23
C PRO A 5 30.58 29.14 -10.39
N ALA A 6 31.32 28.07 -10.63
CA ALA A 6 31.04 27.15 -11.73
C ALA A 6 29.60 26.60 -11.62
N GLU A 7 28.78 26.87 -12.64
CA GLU A 7 27.43 26.29 -12.71
C GLU A 7 27.55 24.77 -12.80
N LEU A 8 27.08 24.09 -11.75
CA LEU A 8 26.86 22.64 -11.76
C LEU A 8 25.72 22.34 -12.73
N HIS A 9 26.06 22.15 -14.00
CA HIS A 9 25.16 21.63 -15.04
C HIS A 9 24.65 20.24 -14.64
N PHE A 10 23.54 20.23 -13.90
CA PHE A 10 22.73 19.05 -13.63
C PHE A 10 22.16 18.55 -14.96
N ASP A 11 22.77 17.50 -15.52
CA ASP A 11 22.24 16.83 -16.71
C ASP A 11 20.94 16.08 -16.33
N SER A 12 19.83 16.80 -16.41
CA SER A 12 18.48 16.36 -16.06
C SER A 12 17.95 15.21 -16.92
N ARG A 13 18.73 14.71 -17.89
CA ARG A 13 18.35 13.69 -18.85
C ARG A 13 18.80 12.26 -18.48
N ARG A 14 19.46 12.06 -17.32
CA ARG A 14 20.11 10.76 -16.98
C ARG A 14 19.71 10.11 -15.65
N ASN A 15 18.81 10.71 -14.88
CA ASN A 15 18.12 10.01 -13.79
C ASN A 15 16.67 9.76 -14.19
N THR A 16 16.40 8.58 -14.76
CA THR A 16 15.04 8.01 -14.71
C THR A 16 14.74 7.73 -13.24
N GLU A 17 14.07 8.67 -12.57
CA GLU A 17 13.60 8.49 -11.21
C GLU A 17 12.69 7.25 -11.15
N TRP A 18 13.01 6.30 -10.29
CA TRP A 18 12.06 5.25 -9.97
C TRP A 18 10.91 5.88 -9.19
N LEU A 19 9.72 5.89 -9.78
CA LEU A 19 8.51 6.38 -9.13
C LEU A 19 7.75 5.19 -8.53
N GLY A 20 6.93 5.46 -7.51
CA GLY A 20 6.00 4.43 -7.02
C GLY A 20 4.91 4.12 -8.05
N ILE A 21 3.95 3.28 -7.67
CA ILE A 21 2.71 3.22 -8.43
C ILE A 21 2.03 4.61 -8.39
N PRO A 22 1.55 5.14 -9.52
CA PRO A 22 0.65 6.28 -9.57
C PRO A 22 -0.65 5.96 -8.86
N GLU A 23 -1.14 6.96 -8.15
CA GLU A 23 -2.12 6.84 -7.08
C GLU A 23 -3.15 7.98 -7.27
N SER A 24 -4.28 7.92 -6.58
CA SER A 24 -5.42 8.79 -6.90
C SER A 24 -5.62 9.89 -5.84
N LEU A 25 -5.55 11.15 -6.26
CA LEU A 25 -6.26 12.23 -5.60
C LEU A 25 -7.71 12.26 -6.12
N VAL A 26 -8.61 11.56 -5.42
CA VAL A 26 -10.04 11.49 -5.76
C VAL A 26 -10.76 12.80 -5.46
N ASP A 27 -10.40 13.43 -4.33
CA ASP A 27 -11.18 14.49 -3.71
C ASP A 27 -10.26 15.44 -2.95
N ASP A 28 -9.88 16.54 -3.60
CA ASP A 28 -8.99 17.56 -3.04
C ASP A 28 -9.63 18.42 -1.95
N SER A 29 -10.91 18.19 -1.61
CA SER A 29 -11.60 18.86 -0.51
C SER A 29 -11.38 18.17 0.84
N ARG A 30 -11.07 16.86 0.87
CA ARG A 30 -10.87 16.10 2.11
C ARG A 30 -9.65 16.60 2.88
N ARG A 31 -9.76 16.66 4.21
CA ARG A 31 -8.72 17.20 5.09
C ARG A 31 -8.40 16.18 6.16
N THR A 32 -7.14 15.74 6.21
CA THR A 32 -6.67 14.81 7.25
C THR A 32 -6.57 15.55 8.58
N ILE A 33 -7.45 15.22 9.53
CA ILE A 33 -7.54 15.84 10.86
C ILE A 33 -7.42 14.82 11.99
N LYS A 34 -7.08 15.29 13.19
CA LYS A 34 -6.78 14.40 14.34
C LYS A 34 -8.05 13.72 14.87
N HIS A 35 -8.00 12.40 14.99
CA HIS A 35 -9.10 11.58 15.47
C HIS A 35 -8.57 10.42 16.33
N GLY A 36 -8.69 10.50 17.66
CA GLY A 36 -8.06 9.53 18.56
C GLY A 36 -6.53 9.70 18.59
N LEU A 37 -5.78 8.61 18.35
CA LEU A 37 -4.30 8.61 18.37
C LEU A 37 -3.63 8.79 16.99
N GLY A 38 -4.40 9.03 15.93
CA GLY A 38 -3.87 9.36 14.61
C GLY A 38 -4.77 10.35 13.88
N HIS A 39 -4.70 10.37 12.56
CA HIS A 39 -5.45 11.31 11.73
C HIS A 39 -6.31 10.59 10.70
N THR A 40 -7.40 11.21 10.25
CA THR A 40 -8.26 10.69 9.18
C THR A 40 -8.84 11.80 8.32
N ASP A 41 -9.09 11.49 7.05
CA ASP A 41 -9.68 12.41 6.07
C ASP A 41 -11.22 12.59 6.22
N ASN A 42 -11.90 11.66 6.92
CA ASN A 42 -13.32 11.76 7.26
C ASN A 42 -13.64 11.12 8.63
N PRO A 43 -13.82 11.93 9.70
CA PRO A 43 -14.13 11.43 11.05
C PRO A 43 -15.58 10.95 11.22
N GLU A 44 -16.46 11.13 10.22
CA GLU A 44 -17.84 10.67 10.25
C GLU A 44 -17.95 9.20 9.82
N HIS A 45 -16.98 8.69 9.06
CA HIS A 45 -16.95 7.28 8.63
C HIS A 45 -16.27 6.31 9.61
N ILE A 46 -15.44 6.81 10.56
CA ILE A 46 -14.66 5.98 11.49
C ILE A 46 -14.80 6.46 12.94
N SER A 47 -14.82 5.55 13.92
CA SER A 47 -14.76 5.90 15.35
C SER A 47 -13.33 6.15 15.84
N THR A 48 -13.19 6.87 16.96
CA THR A 48 -11.90 7.07 17.63
C THR A 48 -11.25 5.76 18.07
N ARG A 49 -12.06 4.74 18.39
CA ARG A 49 -11.60 3.39 18.71
C ARG A 49 -11.04 2.68 17.48
N LEU A 50 -11.81 2.61 16.38
CA LEU A 50 -11.32 1.94 15.17
C LEU A 50 -10.13 2.68 14.55
N CYS A 51 -10.11 4.02 14.62
CA CYS A 51 -8.96 4.82 14.21
C CYS A 51 -7.70 4.40 14.99
N HIS A 52 -7.74 4.38 16.33
CA HIS A 52 -6.62 3.90 17.16
C HIS A 52 -6.20 2.45 16.84
N ASP A 53 -7.18 1.55 16.70
CA ASP A 53 -6.98 0.15 16.33
C ASP A 53 -6.37 -0.03 14.93
N ALA A 54 -6.55 0.91 14.00
CA ALA A 54 -5.98 0.89 12.66
C ALA A 54 -4.62 1.61 12.58
N CYS A 55 -4.44 2.72 13.30
CA CYS A 55 -3.16 3.44 13.40
C CYS A 55 -2.03 2.57 13.96
N SER A 56 -2.36 1.61 14.83
CA SER A 56 -1.44 0.59 15.37
C SER A 56 -1.12 -0.57 14.40
N ARG A 57 -1.77 -0.62 13.22
CA ARG A 57 -1.58 -1.65 12.18
C ARG A 57 -1.00 -1.13 10.86
N ALA A 58 -0.83 0.17 10.71
CA ALA A 58 -0.19 0.78 9.54
C ALA A 58 1.34 0.73 9.70
N PHE A 59 2.04 0.14 8.73
CA PHE A 59 3.51 0.04 8.75
C PHE A 59 4.09 0.39 7.38
N ALA A 60 5.09 1.28 7.38
CA ALA A 60 5.88 1.56 6.18
C ALA A 60 6.78 0.37 5.85
N LEU A 61 6.80 0.01 4.57
CA LEU A 61 7.72 -0.97 3.99
C LEU A 61 8.73 -0.21 3.11
N LYS A 62 10.02 -0.40 3.40
CA LYS A 62 11.13 0.00 2.55
C LYS A 62 11.59 -1.23 1.78
N VAL A 63 11.55 -1.17 0.46
CA VAL A 63 12.04 -2.24 -0.42
C VAL A 63 13.30 -1.76 -1.13
N SER A 64 14.35 -2.58 -1.09
CA SER A 64 15.58 -2.35 -1.83
C SER A 64 15.61 -3.19 -3.09
N TYR A 65 15.94 -2.55 -4.21
CA TYR A 65 16.06 -3.16 -5.53
C TYR A 65 17.50 -3.04 -6.00
N LEU A 66 17.99 -4.07 -6.68
CA LEU A 66 19.35 -4.10 -7.23
C LEU A 66 19.27 -3.89 -8.75
N GLN A 67 19.57 -2.69 -9.24
CA GLN A 67 19.54 -2.38 -10.67
C GLN A 67 20.93 -2.54 -11.30
N ILE A 68 21.09 -3.48 -12.23
CA ILE A 68 22.20 -3.43 -13.20
C ILE A 68 21.80 -2.44 -14.32
N LYS A 69 22.75 -1.67 -14.83
CA LYS A 69 22.56 -0.76 -15.98
C LYS A 69 23.49 -1.22 -17.10
N ASP A 70 23.00 -1.22 -18.35
CA ASP A 70 23.80 -1.67 -19.49
C ASP A 70 25.11 -0.87 -19.59
N GLY A 71 26.23 -1.60 -19.59
CA GLY A 71 27.59 -1.04 -19.60
C GLY A 71 28.19 -0.71 -18.23
N ASP A 72 27.45 -0.82 -17.11
CA ASP A 72 27.98 -0.62 -15.76
C ASP A 72 28.16 -1.98 -15.03
N ASP A 73 29.40 -2.33 -14.68
CA ASP A 73 29.71 -3.57 -13.93
C ASP A 73 29.19 -3.57 -12.47
N LEU A 74 28.82 -2.41 -11.93
CA LEU A 74 28.42 -2.23 -10.54
C LEU A 74 26.90 -1.99 -10.42
N PRO A 75 26.15 -2.87 -9.72
CA PRO A 75 24.72 -2.67 -9.55
C PRO A 75 24.40 -1.53 -8.57
N ILE A 76 23.40 -0.74 -8.93
CA ILE A 76 22.93 0.41 -8.16
C ILE A 76 21.79 -0.05 -7.23
N LYS A 77 21.98 0.09 -5.91
CA LYS A 77 20.88 -0.07 -4.95
C LYS A 77 19.91 1.11 -5.10
N LYS A 78 18.62 0.82 -5.34
CA LYS A 78 17.52 1.77 -5.33
C LYS A 78 16.56 1.41 -4.20
N GLU A 79 15.98 2.40 -3.53
CA GLU A 79 14.98 2.19 -2.48
C GLU A 79 13.60 2.63 -2.97
N GLY A 80 12.56 1.89 -2.57
CA GLY A 80 11.16 2.22 -2.80
C GLY A 80 10.35 2.13 -1.52
N LEU A 81 9.31 2.95 -1.43
CA LEU A 81 8.42 3.00 -0.28
C LEU A 81 7.06 2.42 -0.64
N GLY A 82 6.47 1.70 0.31
CA GLY A 82 5.12 1.16 0.28
C GLY A 82 4.62 0.92 1.69
N GLN A 83 3.54 0.16 1.83
CA GLN A 83 3.05 -0.33 3.13
C GLN A 83 3.14 -1.85 3.23
N VAL A 84 3.06 -2.37 4.45
CA VAL A 84 2.88 -3.80 4.72
C VAL A 84 1.83 -4.00 5.81
N GLY A 85 0.98 -5.00 5.61
CA GLY A 85 -0.06 -5.40 6.55
C GLY A 85 0.17 -6.78 7.13
N PHE A 86 -0.02 -6.92 8.44
CA PHE A 86 0.05 -8.22 9.12
C PHE A 86 -1.33 -8.83 9.26
N ILE A 87 -1.57 -9.95 8.59
CA ILE A 87 -2.82 -10.72 8.66
C ILE A 87 -2.66 -11.84 9.69
N ARG A 88 -3.47 -11.82 10.75
CA ARG A 88 -3.39 -12.80 11.84
C ARG A 88 -4.18 -14.07 11.54
N THR A 89 -3.56 -15.22 11.83
CA THR A 89 -4.14 -16.55 11.59
C THR A 89 -4.41 -17.25 12.94
N LYS A 90 -3.56 -18.19 13.34
CA LYS A 90 -3.74 -19.01 14.55
C LYS A 90 -3.20 -18.28 15.80
N PRO A 91 -3.87 -18.38 16.97
CA PRO A 91 -3.29 -17.93 18.23
C PRO A 91 -1.95 -18.63 18.51
N ILE A 92 -0.98 -17.90 19.02
CA ILE A 92 0.26 -18.48 19.57
C ILE A 92 -0.03 -18.92 21.00
N SER A 93 0.49 -20.08 21.42
CA SER A 93 0.34 -20.54 22.81
C SER A 93 1.05 -19.59 23.78
N VAL A 94 0.35 -19.19 24.84
CA VAL A 94 0.85 -18.24 25.85
C VAL A 94 0.45 -18.70 27.25
N SER A 95 1.27 -18.36 28.25
CA SER A 95 0.94 -18.57 29.66
C SER A 95 -0.36 -17.84 30.04
N PRO A 96 -1.24 -18.42 30.89
CA PRO A 96 -2.46 -17.78 31.34
C PRO A 96 -2.26 -16.33 31.83
N GLY A 97 -3.19 -15.44 31.50
CA GLY A 97 -3.10 -14.01 31.81
C GLY A 97 -2.24 -13.16 30.86
N SER A 98 -1.48 -13.78 29.94
CA SER A 98 -0.78 -13.04 28.87
C SER A 98 -1.74 -12.32 27.92
N ARG A 99 -1.30 -11.21 27.33
CA ARG A 99 -1.98 -10.63 26.15
C ARG A 99 -1.97 -11.65 24.98
N PRO A 100 -3.03 -11.73 24.16
CA PRO A 100 -3.11 -12.70 23.08
C PRO A 100 -2.20 -12.30 21.91
N HIS A 101 -1.29 -13.21 21.55
CA HIS A 101 -0.49 -13.15 20.32
C HIS A 101 -1.04 -14.12 19.28
N TYR A 102 -0.77 -13.84 18.01
CA TYR A 102 -1.17 -14.65 16.85
C TYR A 102 0.01 -14.80 15.89
N ALA A 103 0.07 -15.92 15.18
CA ALA A 103 0.93 -16.01 14.00
C ALA A 103 0.38 -15.07 12.93
N VAL A 104 1.26 -14.33 12.27
CA VAL A 104 0.89 -13.33 11.26
C VAL A 104 1.60 -13.57 9.93
N THR A 105 0.90 -13.37 8.82
CA THR A 105 1.47 -13.36 7.47
C THR A 105 1.56 -11.90 7.01
N PRO A 106 2.75 -11.40 6.61
CA PRO A 106 2.85 -10.07 6.01
C PRO A 106 2.34 -10.08 4.57
N PHE A 107 1.59 -9.05 4.19
CA PHE A 107 1.06 -8.81 2.84
C PHE A 107 1.41 -7.41 2.36
N THR A 108 1.75 -7.27 1.08
CA THR A 108 2.05 -5.99 0.40
C THR A 108 1.78 -6.12 -1.10
N ALA A 109 1.86 -5.02 -1.86
CA ALA A 109 1.87 -5.06 -3.33
C ALA A 109 3.21 -5.63 -3.82
N LYS A 110 3.26 -6.34 -4.97
CA LYS A 110 4.56 -6.80 -5.51
C LYS A 110 5.38 -5.63 -6.03
N HIS A 111 4.71 -4.69 -6.68
CA HIS A 111 5.33 -3.55 -7.32
C HIS A 111 5.10 -2.30 -6.45
N ASN A 112 5.93 -2.10 -5.43
CA ASN A 112 5.91 -0.84 -4.67
C ASN A 112 6.62 0.30 -5.43
N LEU A 113 7.42 -0.03 -6.46
CA LEU A 113 7.90 0.89 -7.48
C LEU A 113 7.36 0.50 -8.86
N ARG A 114 7.08 1.49 -9.71
CA ARG A 114 7.10 1.26 -11.16
C ARG A 114 8.54 1.37 -11.65
N ARG A 115 8.99 0.30 -12.31
CA ARG A 115 9.95 0.40 -13.40
C ARG A 115 9.30 1.29 -14.47
N ILE A 116 9.73 2.55 -14.59
CA ILE A 116 9.42 3.34 -15.78
C ILE A 116 10.16 2.67 -16.94
N GLU A 117 9.48 2.44 -18.07
CA GLU A 117 10.19 2.05 -19.29
C GLU A 117 11.11 3.20 -19.69
N ASN A 118 12.41 2.92 -19.84
CA ASN A 118 13.29 3.89 -20.45
C ASN A 118 12.84 4.11 -21.91
N VAL A 119 13.09 5.29 -22.47
CA VAL A 119 12.47 5.74 -23.74
C VAL A 119 12.72 4.77 -24.92
N ASP A 120 13.80 3.98 -24.85
CA ASP A 120 14.19 2.97 -25.82
C ASP A 120 13.48 1.59 -25.63
N HIS A 121 12.41 1.52 -24.81
CA HIS A 121 11.74 0.29 -24.33
C HIS A 121 12.67 -0.73 -23.65
N HIS A 122 13.89 -0.30 -23.31
CA HIS A 122 14.84 -1.14 -22.58
C HIS A 122 14.48 -1.15 -21.09
N PHE A 123 14.03 -2.32 -20.67
CA PHE A 123 14.31 -2.88 -19.34
C PHE A 123 15.94 -2.95 -18.98
N TYR A 124 17.15 -2.65 -17.02
CA TYR A 124 16.75 -2.57 -15.56
C TYR A 124 17.45 -3.48 -14.54
N PRO A 125 17.75 -4.76 -14.86
CA PRO A 125 17.15 -5.92 -14.18
C PRO A 125 17.17 -5.75 -12.65
N ALA A 126 15.98 -5.78 -12.04
CA ALA A 126 15.71 -5.16 -10.74
C ALA A 126 15.01 -6.12 -9.78
N ASP A 127 15.74 -7.12 -9.33
CA ASP A 127 15.26 -8.03 -8.30
C ASP A 127 15.18 -7.31 -6.95
N ALA A 128 14.14 -7.60 -6.16
CA ALA A 128 14.02 -7.11 -4.80
C ALA A 128 14.96 -7.92 -3.90
N ILE A 129 15.96 -7.26 -3.30
CA ILE A 129 17.02 -7.89 -2.52
C ILE A 129 16.82 -7.80 -1.00
N GLU A 130 15.97 -6.87 -0.55
CA GLU A 130 15.75 -6.58 0.86
C GLU A 130 14.38 -5.92 1.02
N SER A 131 13.62 -6.29 2.05
CA SER A 131 12.29 -5.74 2.31
C SER A 131 12.10 -5.56 3.81
N THR A 132 12.10 -4.32 4.26
CA THR A 132 12.30 -3.96 5.66
C THR A 132 11.14 -3.10 6.17
N VAL A 133 10.53 -3.53 7.27
CA VAL A 133 9.39 -2.85 7.90
C VAL A 133 9.87 -1.95 9.04
N TYR A 134 9.31 -0.73 9.12
CA TYR A 134 9.51 0.17 10.25
C TYR A 134 8.55 -0.15 11.40
N LEU A 135 9.09 -0.56 12.55
CA LEU A 135 8.28 -0.80 13.74
C LEU A 135 8.02 0.51 14.51
N LYS A 136 6.75 0.69 14.91
CA LYS A 136 6.28 1.88 15.61
C LYS A 136 6.61 1.83 17.10
N GLY A 137 7.46 2.74 17.54
CA GLY A 137 7.77 3.00 18.95
C GLY A 137 9.26 3.17 19.22
N ASP A 138 10.09 2.37 18.57
CA ASP A 138 11.55 2.37 18.68
C ASP A 138 12.28 2.69 17.36
N LEU A 139 11.53 2.82 16.25
CA LEU A 139 12.04 2.96 14.88
C LEU A 139 12.95 1.79 14.45
N SER A 140 12.79 0.62 15.08
CA SER A 140 13.55 -0.57 14.68
C SER A 140 13.14 -1.02 13.27
N GLU A 141 14.15 -1.26 12.44
CA GLU A 141 14.01 -1.85 11.12
C GLU A 141 14.01 -3.38 11.25
N LYS A 142 12.93 -4.04 10.82
CA LYS A 142 12.85 -5.51 10.77
C LYS A 142 12.83 -6.00 9.32
N LEU A 143 13.76 -6.89 8.98
CA LEU A 143 13.72 -7.63 7.72
C LEU A 143 12.47 -8.55 7.67
N LEU A 144 11.72 -8.43 6.59
CA LEU A 144 10.71 -9.38 6.13
C LEU A 144 11.26 -10.09 4.89
N LEU A 145 10.74 -11.29 4.60
CA LEU A 145 11.12 -12.09 3.43
C LEU A 145 9.88 -12.39 2.60
N PHE A 146 9.90 -12.03 1.33
CA PHE A 146 8.84 -12.25 0.34
C PHE A 146 9.42 -13.01 -0.86
N ASP A 147 8.87 -14.17 -1.18
CA ASP A 147 9.41 -15.07 -2.21
C ASP A 147 9.08 -14.61 -3.65
N ASP A 148 8.16 -13.66 -3.83
CA ASP A 148 7.63 -13.22 -5.13
C ASP A 148 7.50 -11.68 -5.30
N LEU A 149 8.21 -10.90 -4.48
CA LEU A 149 8.21 -9.44 -4.57
C LEU A 149 8.89 -8.94 -5.86
N ASN A 150 8.27 -7.98 -6.54
CA ASN A 150 8.68 -7.48 -7.88
C ASN A 150 8.82 -8.55 -8.99
N VAL A 151 8.30 -9.78 -8.79
CA VAL A 151 8.33 -10.83 -9.82
C VAL A 151 7.29 -10.53 -10.89
N SER A 152 7.74 -9.95 -12.00
CA SER A 152 6.93 -9.76 -13.21
C SER A 152 6.97 -11.02 -14.09
N VAL A 153 5.81 -11.66 -14.24
CA VAL A 153 5.59 -12.74 -15.23
C VAL A 153 5.19 -12.11 -16.56
N LYS A 154 5.76 -12.58 -17.67
CA LYS A 154 5.40 -12.08 -19.01
C LYS A 154 3.96 -12.48 -19.34
N ASN A 155 3.17 -11.50 -19.78
CA ASN A 155 1.76 -11.64 -20.18
C ASN A 155 0.74 -11.86 -19.05
N ASP A 156 1.11 -11.63 -17.78
CA ASP A 156 0.20 -11.70 -16.62
C ASP A 156 -0.88 -10.57 -16.59
N ALA A 157 -0.91 -9.70 -17.60
CA ALA A 157 -1.78 -8.53 -17.66
C ALA A 157 -3.28 -8.91 -17.58
N MET A 158 -3.98 -8.37 -16.58
CA MET A 158 -5.33 -8.78 -16.23
C MET A 158 -6.36 -7.69 -16.58
N VAL A 159 -7.36 -8.03 -17.41
CA VAL A 159 -8.53 -7.18 -17.63
C VAL A 159 -9.31 -7.03 -16.31
N LEU A 160 -9.36 -5.83 -15.77
CA LEU A 160 -10.14 -5.46 -14.59
C LEU A 160 -11.62 -5.39 -14.92
N ARG A 161 -11.93 -4.69 -16.01
CA ARG A 161 -13.27 -4.35 -16.44
C ARG A 161 -13.30 -4.10 -17.95
N GLN A 162 -14.28 -4.70 -18.63
CA GLN A 162 -14.57 -4.38 -20.01
C GLN A 162 -15.33 -3.06 -20.11
N CYS A 163 -14.91 -2.18 -21.02
CA CYS A 163 -15.49 -0.86 -21.25
C CYS A 163 -15.64 -0.59 -22.75
N ALA A 164 -16.63 0.21 -23.15
CA ALA A 164 -17.06 0.34 -24.55
C ALA A 164 -16.04 0.99 -25.53
N LEU A 165 -14.88 1.46 -25.03
CA LEU A 165 -13.85 2.14 -25.83
C LEU A 165 -12.47 1.49 -25.69
N THR A 166 -12.10 1.07 -24.48
CA THR A 166 -10.85 0.36 -24.17
C THR A 166 -11.01 -0.37 -22.85
N ASP A 167 -10.49 -1.60 -22.74
CA ASP A 167 -10.54 -2.39 -21.51
C ASP A 167 -9.64 -1.78 -20.43
N ALA A 168 -10.08 -1.81 -19.17
CA ALA A 168 -9.26 -1.45 -18.04
C ALA A 168 -8.27 -2.59 -17.75
N VAL A 169 -7.03 -2.49 -18.23
CA VAL A 169 -6.01 -3.56 -18.07
C VAL A 169 -5.03 -3.22 -16.94
N TRP A 170 -4.85 -4.16 -16.01
CA TRP A 170 -3.84 -4.09 -14.97
C TRP A 170 -2.60 -4.89 -15.39
N GLY A 171 -1.53 -4.19 -15.78
CA GLY A 171 -0.32 -4.81 -16.35
C GLY A 171 0.49 -5.70 -15.41
N PHE A 172 0.25 -5.63 -14.09
CA PHE A 172 1.07 -6.28 -13.06
C PHE A 172 0.52 -7.62 -12.55
N GLY A 173 -0.52 -8.18 -13.20
CA GLY A 173 -1.12 -9.47 -12.83
C GLY A 173 -1.66 -9.49 -11.40
N VAL A 174 -1.46 -10.59 -10.68
CA VAL A 174 -1.83 -10.69 -9.25
C VAL A 174 -0.76 -9.99 -8.40
N ASP A 175 -0.91 -8.66 -8.31
CA ASP A 175 0.04 -7.73 -7.69
C ASP A 175 -0.03 -7.70 -6.15
N VAL A 176 -0.08 -8.87 -5.53
CA VAL A 176 0.03 -9.04 -4.08
C VAL A 176 1.07 -10.10 -3.77
N SER A 177 1.99 -9.75 -2.86
CA SER A 177 2.97 -10.66 -2.29
C SER A 177 2.57 -11.05 -0.87
N ALA A 178 2.75 -12.32 -0.53
CA ALA A 178 2.58 -12.87 0.81
C ALA A 178 3.93 -13.37 1.31
N GLY A 179 4.45 -12.74 2.37
CA GLY A 179 5.77 -13.06 2.91
C GLY A 179 5.74 -14.18 3.95
N ASN A 180 6.92 -14.59 4.37
CA ASN A 180 7.10 -15.72 5.29
C ASN A 180 6.38 -15.48 6.65
N PRO A 181 5.55 -16.43 7.13
CA PRO A 181 4.79 -16.26 8.36
C PRO A 181 5.65 -16.05 9.61
N VAL A 182 5.27 -15.05 10.42
CA VAL A 182 5.96 -14.67 11.66
C VAL A 182 5.18 -15.18 12.87
N SER A 183 5.85 -15.94 13.73
CA SER A 183 5.27 -16.56 14.94
C SER A 183 6.03 -16.24 16.24
N ASN A 184 7.13 -15.49 16.18
CA ASN A 184 7.88 -15.10 17.37
C ASN A 184 7.14 -13.99 18.14
N ARG A 185 6.99 -14.17 19.46
CA ARG A 185 6.27 -13.24 20.34
C ARG A 185 7.04 -11.94 20.62
N SER A 186 8.36 -11.98 20.56
CA SER A 186 9.23 -10.83 20.84
C SER A 186 9.22 -9.78 19.72
N ASP A 187 8.72 -10.12 18.53
CA ASP A 187 8.77 -9.27 17.33
C ASP A 187 7.81 -8.08 17.34
N GLY A 188 6.93 -7.94 18.35
CA GLY A 188 5.91 -6.89 18.45
C GLY A 188 4.73 -7.04 17.48
N ILE A 189 4.97 -7.44 16.22
CA ILE A 189 3.96 -7.57 15.15
C ILE A 189 2.97 -8.73 15.35
N THR A 190 3.33 -9.73 16.17
CA THR A 190 2.44 -10.85 16.54
C THR A 190 1.36 -10.46 17.58
N ASN A 191 1.36 -9.23 18.08
CA ASN A 191 0.28 -8.74 18.96
C ASN A 191 -1.04 -8.58 18.19
N ARG A 192 -2.17 -8.85 18.87
CA ARG A 192 -3.52 -8.64 18.29
C ARG A 192 -3.77 -7.20 17.81
N GLY A 193 -3.16 -6.21 18.46
CA GLY A 193 -3.28 -4.79 18.09
C GLY A 193 -2.57 -4.47 16.77
N SER A 194 -1.42 -5.10 16.52
CA SER A 194 -0.53 -4.87 15.38
C SER A 194 -0.96 -5.60 14.10
N SER A 195 -2.07 -6.34 14.12
CA SER A 195 -2.46 -7.26 13.05
C SER A 195 -3.96 -7.28 12.79
N PHE A 196 -4.35 -7.30 11.51
CA PHE A 196 -5.75 -7.42 11.11
C PHE A 196 -6.22 -8.87 11.16
N GLN A 197 -7.51 -9.06 11.40
CA GLN A 197 -8.24 -10.29 11.10
C GLN A 197 -9.00 -10.09 9.80
N VAL A 198 -9.05 -11.12 8.97
CA VAL A 198 -9.82 -11.10 7.72
C VAL A 198 -11.31 -11.31 8.01
N TYR A 199 -12.15 -10.84 7.10
CA TYR A 199 -13.58 -11.15 7.05
C TYR A 199 -13.84 -12.68 7.09
N GLU A 200 -15.04 -13.09 7.46
CA GLU A 200 -15.43 -14.52 7.52
C GLU A 200 -15.79 -15.10 6.14
N GLU A 201 -15.44 -16.37 5.90
CA GLU A 201 -15.74 -17.07 4.64
C GLU A 201 -17.24 -16.95 4.27
N GLY A 202 -17.52 -16.69 2.99
CA GLY A 202 -18.88 -16.45 2.51
C GLY A 202 -19.44 -15.02 2.71
N TYR A 203 -18.69 -14.07 3.29
CA TYR A 203 -19.13 -12.67 3.32
C TYR A 203 -19.00 -12.00 1.94
N ASP A 204 -20.14 -11.50 1.43
CA ASP A 204 -20.21 -10.73 0.19
C ASP A 204 -20.01 -9.24 0.44
N PHE A 205 -19.10 -8.65 -0.34
CA PHE A 205 -18.83 -7.23 -0.32
C PHE A 205 -19.85 -6.48 -1.18
N GLY A 206 -20.45 -5.45 -0.60
CA GLY A 206 -21.43 -4.59 -1.25
C GLY A 206 -20.84 -3.28 -1.74
N LYS A 207 -21.43 -2.73 -2.79
CA LYS A 207 -21.19 -1.34 -3.20
C LYS A 207 -21.60 -0.39 -2.06
N ASP A 208 -20.96 0.78 -2.00
CA ASP A 208 -21.15 1.84 -1.01
C ASP A 208 -20.80 1.48 0.45
N GLN A 209 -20.35 0.25 0.74
CA GLN A 209 -19.71 -0.12 2.03
C GLN A 209 -18.46 0.75 2.25
N ARG A 210 -18.35 1.35 3.44
CA ARG A 210 -17.25 2.24 3.83
C ARG A 210 -15.99 1.46 4.14
N VAL A 211 -14.89 1.91 3.55
CA VAL A 211 -13.55 1.31 3.67
C VAL A 211 -12.52 2.37 4.00
N GLY A 212 -11.40 1.95 4.57
CA GLY A 212 -10.22 2.80 4.69
C GLY A 212 -8.93 2.02 4.50
N ILE A 213 -7.87 2.76 4.24
CA ILE A 213 -6.49 2.31 4.37
C ILE A 213 -5.82 3.13 5.47
N ALA A 214 -4.99 2.48 6.28
CA ALA A 214 -4.20 3.15 7.30
C ALA A 214 -2.73 3.15 6.83
N VAL A 215 -2.17 4.34 6.66
CA VAL A 215 -0.86 4.57 6.04
C VAL A 215 0.07 5.20 7.08
N PHE A 216 1.32 4.77 7.08
CA PHE A 216 2.42 5.39 7.81
C PHE A 216 3.53 5.70 6.81
N THR A 217 4.04 6.92 6.82
CA THR A 217 5.13 7.33 5.92
C THR A 217 6.18 8.13 6.66
N THR A 218 7.45 7.95 6.31
CA THR A 218 8.58 8.74 6.78
C THR A 218 8.84 9.97 5.91
N VAL A 219 8.18 10.08 4.75
CA VAL A 219 8.33 11.16 3.76
C VAL A 219 6.95 11.72 3.40
N LEU A 220 6.82 13.05 3.30
CA LEU A 220 5.57 13.69 2.89
C LEU A 220 5.26 13.44 1.40
N PRO A 221 3.99 13.36 1.00
CA PRO A 221 3.61 13.33 -0.41
C PRO A 221 4.07 14.58 -1.16
N THR A 222 4.42 14.39 -2.43
CA THR A 222 4.76 15.46 -3.35
C THR A 222 3.67 15.59 -4.42
N ALA A 223 3.66 16.73 -5.13
CA ALA A 223 2.78 16.92 -6.30
C ALA A 223 2.94 15.81 -7.36
N LYS A 224 4.13 15.19 -7.44
CA LYS A 224 4.46 14.10 -8.35
C LYS A 224 3.95 12.75 -7.86
N SER A 225 4.11 12.43 -6.58
CA SER A 225 3.62 11.16 -6.00
C SER A 225 2.11 11.14 -5.71
N ALA A 226 1.46 12.30 -5.60
CA ALA A 226 0.00 12.40 -5.48
C ALA A 226 -0.73 12.41 -6.85
N SER A 227 0.01 12.44 -7.98
CA SER A 227 -0.58 12.53 -9.31
C SER A 227 -0.77 11.14 -9.95
N PRO A 228 -1.89 10.90 -10.66
CA PRO A 228 -2.02 9.74 -11.56
C PRO A 228 -1.11 9.87 -12.81
N ASP A 229 -0.70 11.10 -13.15
CA ASP A 229 0.28 11.42 -14.19
C ASP A 229 1.47 12.18 -13.54
N PRO A 230 2.59 11.49 -13.25
CA PRO A 230 3.76 12.11 -12.63
C PRO A 230 4.54 13.09 -13.53
N ASP A 231 4.32 13.08 -14.85
CA ASP A 231 4.97 13.98 -15.79
C ASP A 231 4.17 15.29 -15.96
N ASN A 232 2.85 15.25 -15.72
CA ASN A 232 1.98 16.40 -15.53
C ASN A 232 1.47 16.50 -14.07
N PRO A 233 2.37 16.77 -13.08
CA PRO A 233 2.04 16.71 -11.66
C PRO A 233 1.00 17.75 -11.20
N LEU A 234 0.32 17.43 -10.10
CA LEU A 234 -0.74 18.25 -9.53
C LEU A 234 -0.26 19.63 -9.10
N LYS A 235 -1.05 20.67 -9.34
CA LYS A 235 -0.73 22.07 -8.98
C LYS A 235 -1.03 22.40 -7.52
N LEU A 236 -0.57 21.55 -6.60
CA LEU A 236 -0.76 21.67 -5.15
C LEU A 236 0.55 22.01 -4.45
N THR A 237 0.49 22.92 -3.48
CA THR A 237 1.64 23.22 -2.61
C THR A 237 1.88 22.11 -1.58
N PRO A 238 3.10 21.99 -1.01
CA PRO A 238 3.37 21.08 0.11
C PRO A 238 2.44 21.28 1.32
N VAL A 239 1.96 22.52 1.53
CA VAL A 239 1.01 22.86 2.61
C VAL A 239 -0.39 22.32 2.33
N GLU A 240 -0.82 22.28 1.06
CA GLU A 240 -2.10 21.67 0.67
C GLU A 240 -2.01 20.15 0.68
N LEU A 241 -0.91 19.58 0.20
CA LEU A 241 -0.64 18.14 0.27
C LEU A 241 -0.62 17.64 1.73
N SER A 242 0.02 18.38 2.65
CA SER A 242 -0.02 18.06 4.09
C SER A 242 -1.43 18.21 4.70
N LYS A 243 -2.26 19.15 4.22
CA LYS A 243 -3.68 19.24 4.64
C LYS A 243 -4.53 18.09 4.12
N ILE A 244 -4.25 17.57 2.92
CA ILE A 244 -4.97 16.45 2.31
C ILE A 244 -4.55 15.13 2.98
N TYR A 245 -3.24 14.87 3.05
CA TYR A 245 -2.66 13.57 3.42
C TYR A 245 -2.07 13.50 4.84
N GLY A 246 -2.10 14.59 5.61
CA GLY A 246 -1.55 14.64 6.97
C GLY A 246 -0.02 14.81 6.98
N ASN A 247 0.62 14.28 8.03
CA ASN A 247 2.04 14.46 8.28
C ASN A 247 2.84 13.15 8.12
N ALA A 248 4.15 13.29 7.89
CA ALA A 248 5.10 12.20 8.01
C ALA A 248 5.36 11.85 9.49
N PHE A 249 5.81 10.62 9.74
CA PHE A 249 5.96 9.99 11.06
C PHE A 249 4.67 9.86 11.89
N GLU A 250 3.51 10.08 11.26
CA GLU A 250 2.19 9.89 11.84
C GLU A 250 1.39 8.81 11.09
N ALA A 251 0.32 8.32 11.71
CA ALA A 251 -0.59 7.36 11.09
C ALA A 251 -1.83 8.09 10.56
N ASN A 252 -1.98 8.11 9.24
CA ASN A 252 -3.06 8.80 8.53
C ASN A 252 -4.00 7.74 7.91
N ILE A 253 -5.32 7.93 8.07
CA ILE A 253 -6.35 7.01 7.58
C ILE A 253 -7.17 7.69 6.49
N TYR A 254 -6.98 7.26 5.27
CA TYR A 254 -7.78 7.70 4.13
C TYR A 254 -9.00 6.79 3.99
N THR A 255 -10.17 7.39 3.85
CA THR A 255 -11.46 6.70 3.84
C THR A 255 -12.15 6.87 2.50
N GLY A 256 -13.02 5.93 2.18
CA GLY A 256 -13.85 5.94 0.98
C GLY A 256 -14.92 4.88 1.09
N LYS A 257 -15.42 4.43 -0.05
CA LYS A 257 -16.44 3.40 -0.18
C LYS A 257 -16.19 2.54 -1.42
N ILE A 258 -16.67 1.30 -1.39
CA ILE A 258 -16.57 0.38 -2.54
C ILE A 258 -17.43 0.92 -3.69
N THR A 259 -16.81 1.29 -4.81
CA THR A 259 -17.51 1.80 -6.01
C THR A 259 -17.86 0.69 -6.99
N PHE A 260 -17.11 -0.41 -6.99
CA PHE A 260 -17.39 -1.63 -7.77
C PHE A 260 -16.98 -2.91 -7.01
N VAL A 261 -17.85 -3.93 -7.09
CA VAL A 261 -17.67 -5.24 -6.45
C VAL A 261 -17.15 -6.24 -7.47
N GLY A 262 -16.12 -7.00 -7.09
CA GLY A 262 -15.46 -7.98 -7.95
C GLY A 262 -13.95 -7.93 -7.73
N LYS A 263 -13.31 -6.87 -8.22
CA LYS A 263 -11.88 -6.58 -8.01
C LYS A 263 -11.65 -5.28 -7.21
N HIS A 264 -12.58 -4.99 -6.30
CA HIS A 264 -12.53 -3.89 -5.32
C HIS A 264 -11.99 -2.54 -5.83
N GLU A 265 -12.84 -1.80 -6.57
CA GLU A 265 -12.63 -0.36 -6.79
C GLU A 265 -13.19 0.44 -5.61
N TYR A 266 -12.53 1.53 -5.21
CA TYR A 266 -13.03 2.47 -4.18
C TYR A 266 -12.46 3.89 -4.32
N ASP A 267 -13.11 4.87 -3.68
CA ASP A 267 -12.96 6.32 -3.87
C ASP A 267 -12.30 7.06 -2.66
N LEU A 268 -11.05 6.70 -2.34
CA LEU A 268 -10.21 7.36 -1.31
C LEU A 268 -8.98 8.05 -1.90
N ASN A 269 -8.42 9.04 -1.19
CA ASN A 269 -7.17 9.69 -1.59
C ASN A 269 -5.95 8.82 -1.25
N SER A 270 -5.05 8.61 -2.22
CA SER A 270 -3.76 7.92 -2.06
C SER A 270 -2.62 8.69 -2.75
N PHE A 271 -1.39 8.26 -2.53
CA PHE A 271 -0.16 8.78 -3.15
C PHE A 271 0.89 7.66 -3.19
N SER A 272 1.89 7.74 -4.07
CA SER A 272 2.94 6.71 -4.22
C SER A 272 3.61 6.39 -2.89
N GLY A 273 3.44 5.14 -2.43
CA GLY A 273 3.78 4.70 -1.08
C GLY A 273 2.58 4.23 -0.24
N CYS A 274 1.34 4.37 -0.74
CA CYS A 274 0.13 3.80 -0.16
C CYS A 274 -0.10 2.33 -0.59
N SER A 275 0.32 1.94 -1.81
CA SER A 275 0.37 0.53 -2.26
C SER A 275 0.94 -0.42 -1.19
N GLY A 276 0.33 -1.60 -1.08
CA GLY A 276 0.55 -2.57 -0.01
C GLY A 276 -0.29 -2.36 1.25
N ALA A 277 -1.04 -1.25 1.36
CA ALA A 277 -1.89 -1.01 2.52
C ALA A 277 -3.07 -1.99 2.59
N ILE A 278 -3.45 -2.36 3.81
CA ILE A 278 -4.65 -3.17 4.03
C ILE A 278 -5.88 -2.29 3.94
N VAL A 279 -6.77 -2.65 3.02
CA VAL A 279 -8.14 -2.12 2.97
C VAL A 279 -8.94 -2.82 4.06
N PHE A 280 -9.56 -2.05 4.95
CA PHE A 280 -10.39 -2.56 6.04
C PHE A 280 -11.75 -1.87 6.10
N LEU A 281 -12.75 -2.58 6.64
CA LEU A 281 -14.11 -2.05 6.81
C LEU A 281 -14.17 -1.05 7.97
N LEU A 282 -14.82 0.09 7.75
CA LEU A 282 -15.05 1.10 8.79
C LEU A 282 -16.27 0.76 9.67
N ASP A 283 -16.52 1.55 10.72
CA ASP A 283 -17.53 1.26 11.76
C ASP A 283 -18.65 2.29 11.93
N LYS A 284 -18.70 3.34 11.08
CA LYS A 284 -19.83 4.29 11.01
C LYS A 284 -20.37 4.41 9.58
N ASN A 285 -21.61 4.88 9.47
CA ASN A 285 -22.30 5.20 8.21
C ASN A 285 -22.22 4.06 7.17
N GLN A 286 -22.28 2.82 7.66
CA GLN A 286 -22.26 1.60 6.86
C GLN A 286 -23.68 1.22 6.40
N PRO A 287 -23.83 0.54 5.24
CA PRO A 287 -25.09 -0.07 4.85
C PRO A 287 -25.53 -1.16 5.84
N ASP A 288 -26.82 -1.27 6.11
CA ASP A 288 -27.40 -2.21 7.10
C ASP A 288 -27.07 -3.70 6.83
N THR A 289 -26.64 -4.03 5.61
CA THR A 289 -26.16 -5.37 5.23
C THR A 289 -24.85 -5.77 5.91
N LEU A 290 -24.02 -4.80 6.34
CA LEU A 290 -22.74 -5.06 6.98
C LEU A 290 -22.91 -5.19 8.50
N GLN A 291 -22.72 -6.41 9.00
CA GLN A 291 -22.75 -6.70 10.43
C GLN A 291 -21.55 -6.09 11.16
N SER A 292 -21.78 -5.54 12.35
CA SER A 292 -20.75 -4.90 13.18
C SER A 292 -19.60 -5.82 13.62
N VAL A 293 -19.80 -7.14 13.56
CA VAL A 293 -18.76 -8.16 13.80
C VAL A 293 -17.64 -8.15 12.74
N ASN A 294 -17.87 -7.49 11.59
CA ASN A 294 -16.92 -7.34 10.50
C ASN A 294 -16.21 -5.96 10.46
N TYR A 295 -16.57 -5.04 11.35
CA TYR A 295 -15.89 -3.75 11.49
C TYR A 295 -14.40 -3.93 11.85
N GLY A 296 -13.53 -3.15 11.20
CA GLY A 296 -12.07 -3.20 11.42
C GLY A 296 -11.38 -4.48 10.94
N ARG A 297 -12.07 -5.32 10.13
CA ARG A 297 -11.48 -6.48 9.46
C ARG A 297 -10.89 -6.11 8.11
N ALA A 298 -9.82 -6.81 7.73
CA ALA A 298 -9.19 -6.71 6.43
C ALA A 298 -10.04 -7.37 5.34
N ILE A 299 -10.05 -6.76 4.15
CA ILE A 299 -10.82 -7.24 2.99
C ILE A 299 -9.96 -7.40 1.73
N ALA A 300 -8.95 -6.53 1.55
CA ALA A 300 -8.13 -6.47 0.36
C ALA A 300 -6.76 -5.83 0.65
N VAL A 301 -5.81 -5.98 -0.28
CA VAL A 301 -4.53 -5.26 -0.32
C VAL A 301 -4.59 -4.23 -1.44
N HIS A 302 -4.41 -2.95 -1.10
CA HIS A 302 -4.35 -1.82 -2.03
C HIS A 302 -3.09 -1.90 -2.91
N VAL A 303 -3.21 -1.59 -4.20
CA VAL A 303 -2.09 -1.70 -5.15
C VAL A 303 -1.85 -0.46 -6.03
N GLY A 304 -2.77 0.52 -6.06
CA GLY A 304 -2.59 1.79 -6.76
C GLY A 304 -3.88 2.36 -7.34
N THR A 305 -3.76 3.36 -8.23
CA THR A 305 -4.87 3.96 -8.99
C THR A 305 -5.46 3.01 -10.04
N HIS A 306 -6.75 3.18 -10.40
CA HIS A 306 -7.37 2.43 -11.48
C HIS A 306 -6.87 2.91 -12.87
N PRO A 307 -6.44 2.01 -13.77
CA PRO A 307 -5.65 2.36 -14.97
C PRO A 307 -6.35 3.25 -16.01
N LEU A 308 -7.68 3.41 -15.93
CA LEU A 308 -8.47 4.31 -16.79
C LEU A 308 -9.30 5.36 -16.03
N LEU A 309 -9.33 5.33 -14.70
CA LEU A 309 -10.30 6.10 -13.90
C LEU A 309 -9.60 6.75 -12.72
N SER A 310 -9.26 8.03 -12.88
CA SER A 310 -8.52 8.80 -11.87
C SER A 310 -9.34 9.08 -10.60
N ASP A 311 -10.64 8.79 -10.56
CA ASP A 311 -11.52 8.87 -9.39
C ASP A 311 -11.45 7.62 -8.47
N ARG A 312 -10.58 6.65 -8.77
CA ARG A 312 -10.61 5.33 -8.11
C ARG A 312 -9.24 4.75 -7.83
N ASN A 313 -9.18 4.04 -6.72
CA ASN A 313 -8.12 3.12 -6.36
C ASN A 313 -8.55 1.67 -6.52
N PHE A 314 -7.55 0.79 -6.60
CA PHE A 314 -7.66 -0.63 -6.90
C PHE A 314 -7.03 -1.49 -5.79
N ALA A 315 -7.62 -2.67 -5.54
CA ALA A 315 -7.13 -3.63 -4.54
C ALA A 315 -7.50 -5.09 -4.87
N PHE A 316 -6.63 -6.01 -4.46
CA PHE A 316 -6.87 -7.45 -4.56
C PHE A 316 -7.53 -7.99 -3.28
N LYS A 317 -8.66 -8.70 -3.43
CA LYS A 317 -9.36 -9.37 -2.34
C LYS A 317 -8.42 -10.33 -1.60
N LEU A 318 -8.40 -10.25 -0.27
CA LEU A 318 -7.69 -11.21 0.58
C LEU A 318 -8.47 -12.54 0.61
N MET A 319 -8.07 -13.48 -0.24
CA MET A 319 -8.69 -14.82 -0.31
C MET A 319 -8.07 -15.77 0.72
N GLU A 320 -8.85 -16.73 1.24
CA GLU A 320 -8.34 -17.59 2.30
C GLU A 320 -7.17 -18.50 1.86
N ASP A 321 -7.14 -18.94 0.61
CA ASP A 321 -6.01 -19.74 0.09
C ASP A 321 -4.68 -18.96 0.11
N MET A 322 -4.71 -17.64 -0.14
CA MET A 322 -3.54 -16.76 -0.01
C MET A 322 -3.07 -16.67 1.44
N ILE A 323 -4.00 -16.73 2.40
CA ILE A 323 -3.73 -16.60 3.85
C ILE A 323 -3.27 -17.93 4.45
N ARG A 324 -3.80 -19.07 3.95
CA ARG A 324 -3.42 -20.43 4.36
C ARG A 324 -2.05 -20.86 3.83
N GLY A 325 -1.41 -20.07 2.98
CA GLY A 325 -0.04 -20.32 2.50
C GLY A 325 0.07 -21.46 1.49
N HIS A 326 -1.02 -21.81 0.80
CA HIS A 326 -0.91 -22.70 -0.35
C HIS A 326 -0.23 -21.95 -1.51
N ARG A 327 0.72 -22.62 -2.16
CA ARG A 327 1.39 -22.14 -3.39
C ARG A 327 0.41 -22.14 -4.56
N LEU A 328 -0.54 -21.21 -4.57
CA LEU A 328 -1.20 -20.79 -5.80
C LEU A 328 -0.13 -20.29 -6.80
N LEU A 329 -0.38 -20.49 -8.09
CA LEU A 329 0.44 -19.96 -9.19
C LEU A 329 1.87 -20.54 -9.34
N ARG A 330 2.03 -21.86 -9.17
CA ARG A 330 3.08 -22.65 -9.88
C ARG A 330 2.52 -23.86 -10.64
N SER A 331 1.26 -23.75 -11.08
CA SER A 331 0.55 -24.76 -11.88
C SER A 331 -0.24 -24.07 -12.98
N GLY A 332 0.49 -23.69 -14.03
CA GLY A 332 0.03 -23.01 -15.25
C GLY A 332 1.21 -22.99 -16.23
#